data_AF-A0A971A538-F1
#
_entry.id   AF-A0A971A538-F1
#
_cell.length_a   1.000
_cell.length_b   1.000
_cell.length_c   1.000
_cell.angle_alpha   90.00
_cell.angle_beta   90.00
_cell.angle_gamma   90.00
#
_symmetry.space_group_name_H-M   'P 1'
#
loop_
_entity.id
_entity.type
_entity.pdbx_description
1 polymer ?
#
loop_
_entity_poly.entity_id
_entity_poly.type
_entity_poly.pdbx_seq_one_letter_code
_entity_poly.pdbx_strand_id
1 'polypeptide(L)'
;MKRLSVLLAVLVLAGPTLAAVRIIVEPDGNTAAIKYETDGEKVRAFALDITVDAGTIVGISDFIRGESTAEKPGYGIFPANFSRYITVDADTGEVAAWDIDDYTPVADPCDPGALGGLGTDGITIEMGALYYPANDNSPNAPGDSGTLCRLTLSTTANVTVSLNEIRGGVVLTDPDVAATVDLIQASALTVTTASNGDLLASSHPDYAEWVAVGKPACWAYPRQCHGDADGVADGDASTGYYYVGPRDLDVLVAAWQVKEPPFGPGIASIENGICADFARDKEGDEATGFYRVGMTDLNRLVANWLVKEAPHGSGVRGDCGGGLVP
;
A
#
# COMPACT_ATOMS: atom_id res chain seq x y z
N MET A 1 14.92 53.70 -30.99
CA MET A 1 15.49 52.33 -31.02
C MET A 1 15.62 51.69 -29.64
N LYS A 2 16.07 52.40 -28.58
CA LYS A 2 16.20 51.81 -27.22
C LYS A 2 14.92 51.26 -26.57
N ARG A 3 13.73 51.76 -26.95
CA ARG A 3 12.43 51.28 -26.44
C ARG A 3 11.92 50.01 -27.13
N LEU A 4 12.41 49.70 -28.34
CA LEU A 4 12.05 48.47 -29.06
C LEU A 4 12.86 47.26 -28.56
N SER A 5 14.11 47.51 -28.14
CA SER A 5 15.02 46.47 -27.61
C SER A 5 14.56 45.89 -26.27
N VAL A 6 13.86 46.68 -25.45
CA VAL A 6 13.32 46.19 -24.16
C VAL A 6 12.07 45.35 -24.38
N LEU A 7 11.23 45.67 -25.38
CA LEU A 7 10.03 44.87 -25.70
C LEU A 7 10.41 43.48 -26.24
N LEU A 8 11.48 43.39 -27.03
CA LEU A 8 11.98 42.11 -27.55
C LEU A 8 12.66 41.25 -26.46
N ALA A 9 13.33 41.87 -25.49
CA ALA A 9 13.95 41.15 -24.37
C ALA A 9 12.92 40.61 -23.36
N VAL A 10 11.77 41.28 -23.20
CA VAL A 10 10.66 40.79 -22.37
C VAL A 10 9.87 39.67 -23.06
N LEU A 11 9.75 39.69 -24.40
CA LEU A 11 9.12 38.60 -25.15
C LEU A 11 9.97 37.31 -25.22
N VAL A 12 11.29 37.38 -25.07
CA VAL A 12 12.19 36.21 -25.07
C VAL A 12 12.24 35.51 -23.70
N LEU A 13 11.74 36.14 -22.62
CA LEU A 13 11.63 35.53 -21.29
C LEU A 13 10.25 34.94 -21.00
N ALA A 14 9.28 35.13 -21.89
CA ALA A 14 8.03 34.38 -21.90
C ALA A 14 8.17 33.20 -22.87
N GLY A 15 9.11 32.29 -22.58
CA GLY A 15 8.97 30.95 -23.12
C GLY A 15 7.62 30.40 -22.64
N PRO A 16 6.84 29.70 -23.49
CA PRO A 16 5.73 28.93 -22.95
C PRO A 16 6.33 28.04 -21.85
N THR A 17 5.82 28.16 -20.63
CA THR A 17 5.93 27.07 -19.67
C THR A 17 5.22 25.92 -20.36
N LEU A 18 5.97 25.09 -21.10
CA LEU A 18 5.46 23.85 -21.66
C LEU A 18 4.88 23.11 -20.47
N ALA A 19 3.58 22.84 -20.51
CA ALA A 19 2.92 22.20 -19.40
C ALA A 19 3.63 20.88 -19.15
N ALA A 20 4.23 20.74 -17.97
CA ALA A 20 5.02 19.57 -17.64
C ALA A 20 4.16 18.61 -16.82
N VAL A 21 4.25 17.33 -17.15
CA VAL A 21 3.78 16.26 -16.26
C VAL A 21 4.95 15.93 -15.33
N ARG A 22 4.81 16.21 -14.03
CA ARG A 22 5.79 15.82 -13.02
C ARG A 22 5.40 14.47 -12.46
N ILE A 23 6.33 13.52 -12.46
CA ILE A 23 6.20 12.28 -11.68
C ILE A 23 6.99 12.45 -10.40
N ILE A 24 6.38 12.05 -9.29
CA ILE A 24 6.92 12.25 -7.95
C ILE A 24 6.91 10.92 -7.23
N VAL A 25 8.02 10.57 -6.60
CA VAL A 25 8.08 9.50 -5.61
C VAL A 25 8.10 10.16 -4.24
N GLU A 26 7.05 9.92 -3.45
CA GLU A 26 6.94 10.41 -2.08
C GLU A 26 7.04 9.22 -1.12
N PRO A 27 8.10 9.14 -0.30
CA PRO A 27 8.19 8.13 0.77
C PRO A 27 7.07 8.33 1.78
N ASP A 28 6.36 7.26 2.12
CA ASP A 28 5.30 7.27 3.14
C ASP A 28 5.30 5.94 3.92
N GLY A 29 5.86 5.98 5.13
CA GLY A 29 6.03 4.79 5.97
C GLY A 29 6.93 3.74 5.32
N ASN A 30 6.40 2.53 5.08
CA ASN A 30 7.09 1.46 4.34
C ASN A 30 6.72 1.42 2.85
N THR A 31 6.03 2.45 2.35
CA THR A 31 5.56 2.53 0.98
C THR A 31 6.20 3.68 0.20
N ALA A 32 6.27 3.53 -1.11
CA ALA A 32 6.57 4.60 -2.05
C ALA A 32 5.27 5.02 -2.74
N ALA A 33 4.76 6.21 -2.46
CA ALA A 33 3.63 6.76 -3.21
C ALA A 33 4.13 7.32 -4.54
N ILE A 34 3.60 6.78 -5.64
CA ILE A 34 3.86 7.26 -7.00
C ILE A 34 2.77 8.26 -7.34
N LYS A 35 3.15 9.52 -7.50
CA LYS A 35 2.24 10.65 -7.67
C LYS A 35 2.53 11.36 -8.98
N TYR A 36 1.56 12.13 -9.44
CA TYR A 36 1.70 13.00 -10.60
C TYR A 36 1.19 14.40 -10.30
N GLU A 37 1.74 15.37 -11.02
CA GLU A 37 1.20 16.73 -11.14
C GLU A 37 1.31 17.21 -12.59
N THR A 38 0.44 18.11 -13.01
CA THR A 38 0.42 18.71 -14.34
C THR A 38 0.24 20.21 -14.23
N ASP A 39 0.70 20.96 -15.22
CA ASP A 39 0.47 22.42 -15.29
C ASP A 39 -0.83 22.77 -16.05
N GLY A 40 -1.80 21.84 -16.08
CA GLY A 40 -3.16 22.03 -16.61
C GLY A 40 -3.52 21.13 -17.80
N GLU A 41 -2.55 20.46 -18.44
CA GLU A 41 -2.83 19.44 -19.45
C GLU A 41 -3.27 18.13 -18.77
N LYS A 42 -4.38 17.54 -19.22
CA LYS A 42 -4.84 16.27 -18.67
C LYS A 42 -4.09 15.10 -19.27
N VAL A 43 -3.66 14.20 -18.40
CA VAL A 43 -3.10 12.91 -18.78
C VAL A 43 -4.23 11.91 -19.02
N ARG A 44 -4.10 11.11 -20.07
CA ARG A 44 -4.98 9.97 -20.39
C ARG A 44 -4.42 8.66 -19.90
N ALA A 45 -3.11 8.47 -20.03
CA ALA A 45 -2.47 7.24 -19.64
C ALA A 45 -1.02 7.44 -19.20
N PHE A 46 -0.57 6.54 -18.34
CA PHE A 46 0.79 6.38 -17.88
C PHE A 46 1.25 4.96 -18.20
N ALA A 47 2.45 4.83 -18.75
CA ALA A 47 3.25 3.61 -18.82
C ALA A 47 4.62 3.91 -18.22
N LEU A 48 4.88 3.37 -17.03
CA LEU A 48 6.05 3.71 -16.22
C LEU A 48 6.79 2.44 -15.81
N ASP A 49 8.11 2.49 -15.91
CA ASP A 49 9.01 1.51 -15.33
C ASP A 49 9.47 2.02 -13.97
N ILE A 50 9.36 1.18 -12.94
CA ILE A 50 9.72 1.53 -11.58
C ILE A 50 10.69 0.47 -11.05
N THR A 51 11.89 0.90 -10.65
CA THR A 51 12.95 0.03 -10.16
C THR A 51 13.41 0.42 -8.78
N VAL A 52 13.89 -0.56 -8.01
CA VAL A 52 14.59 -0.37 -6.74
C VAL A 52 16.04 -0.83 -6.85
N ASP A 53 16.96 -0.13 -6.21
CA ASP A 53 18.38 -0.51 -6.19
C ASP A 53 18.74 -1.57 -5.13
N ALA A 54 17.79 -1.90 -4.25
CA ALA A 54 17.95 -2.91 -3.21
C ALA A 54 16.62 -3.61 -2.90
N GLY A 55 16.69 -4.91 -2.61
CA GLY A 55 15.52 -5.73 -2.30
C GLY A 55 14.57 -5.89 -3.49
N THR A 56 13.26 -5.90 -3.20
CA THR A 56 12.21 -6.15 -4.19
C THR A 56 10.97 -5.31 -3.91
N ILE A 57 10.16 -5.11 -4.95
CA ILE A 57 8.82 -4.52 -4.86
C ILE A 57 7.84 -5.66 -4.60
N VAL A 58 7.25 -5.72 -3.40
CA VAL A 58 6.46 -6.88 -2.95
C VAL A 58 4.96 -6.69 -3.05
N GLY A 59 4.50 -5.45 -3.24
CA GLY A 59 3.08 -5.15 -3.32
C GLY A 59 2.79 -3.82 -3.99
N ILE A 60 1.57 -3.68 -4.47
CA ILE A 60 1.02 -2.45 -5.03
C ILE A 60 -0.39 -2.21 -4.46
N SER A 61 -0.71 -0.98 -4.11
CA SER A 61 -1.97 -0.61 -3.46
C SER A 61 -2.37 0.83 -3.81
N ASP A 62 -3.48 1.32 -3.24
CA ASP A 62 -3.95 2.70 -3.36
C ASP A 62 -4.12 3.18 -4.81
N PHE A 63 -4.52 2.25 -5.69
CA PHE A 63 -4.97 2.52 -7.04
C PHE A 63 -6.48 2.32 -7.11
N ILE A 64 -7.13 3.03 -8.02
CA ILE A 64 -8.55 2.82 -8.30
C ILE A 64 -8.71 1.74 -9.37
N ARG A 65 -9.89 1.10 -9.44
CA ARG A 65 -10.28 0.23 -10.55
C ARG A 65 -11.52 0.79 -11.22
N GLY A 66 -11.55 0.72 -12.55
CA GLY A 66 -12.67 1.17 -13.37
C GLY A 66 -12.59 2.61 -13.84
N GLU A 67 -13.73 3.10 -14.32
CA GLU A 67 -13.85 4.43 -14.92
C GLU A 67 -13.60 5.55 -13.91
N SER A 68 -13.06 6.66 -14.42
CA SER A 68 -12.93 7.90 -13.67
C SER A 68 -14.29 8.57 -13.60
N THR A 69 -14.73 8.90 -12.38
CA THR A 69 -16.02 9.54 -12.09
C THR A 69 -15.81 10.80 -11.28
N ALA A 70 -16.82 11.67 -11.18
CA ALA A 70 -16.75 12.86 -10.33
C ALA A 70 -16.53 12.52 -8.85
N GLU A 71 -17.07 11.39 -8.39
CA GLU A 71 -16.92 10.90 -7.01
C GLU A 71 -15.57 10.21 -6.78
N LYS A 72 -15.03 9.56 -7.82
CA LYS A 72 -13.77 8.81 -7.75
C LYS A 72 -12.93 9.05 -9.02
N PRO A 73 -12.34 10.25 -9.17
CA PRO A 73 -11.52 10.57 -10.33
C PRO A 73 -10.18 9.82 -10.27
N GLY A 74 -9.69 9.30 -11.39
CA GLY A 74 -8.37 8.67 -11.44
C GLY A 74 -8.12 7.76 -12.64
N TYR A 75 -7.16 6.85 -12.50
CA TYR A 75 -6.65 6.01 -13.59
C TYR A 75 -6.87 4.54 -13.27
N GLY A 76 -8.08 4.03 -13.51
CA GLY A 76 -8.47 2.67 -13.13
C GLY A 76 -8.54 1.65 -14.27
N ILE A 77 -8.08 2.03 -15.46
CA ILE A 77 -8.00 1.13 -16.61
C ILE A 77 -6.55 0.68 -16.78
N PHE A 78 -6.28 -0.61 -16.75
CA PHE A 78 -4.92 -1.19 -16.86
C PHE A 78 -4.79 -1.96 -18.19
N PRO A 79 -4.31 -1.33 -19.28
CA PRO A 79 -4.32 -1.93 -20.62
C PRO A 79 -3.63 -3.30 -20.71
N ALA A 80 -2.47 -3.49 -20.07
CA ALA A 80 -1.74 -4.76 -20.03
C ALA A 80 -2.60 -5.90 -19.49
N ASN A 81 -3.40 -5.61 -18.47
CA ASN A 81 -4.20 -6.61 -17.77
C ASN A 81 -5.67 -6.62 -18.20
N PHE A 82 -6.11 -5.65 -19.01
CA PHE A 82 -7.51 -5.49 -19.38
C PHE A 82 -8.05 -6.74 -20.06
N SER A 83 -7.39 -7.21 -21.12
CA SER A 83 -7.84 -8.39 -21.86
C SER A 83 -7.71 -9.72 -21.09
N ARG A 84 -6.91 -9.74 -20.02
CA ARG A 84 -6.69 -10.94 -19.19
C ARG A 84 -7.78 -11.14 -18.15
N TYR A 85 -8.26 -10.04 -17.57
CA TYR A 85 -9.14 -10.09 -16.41
C TYR A 85 -10.52 -9.46 -16.66
N ILE A 86 -10.61 -8.45 -17.51
CA ILE A 86 -11.88 -7.73 -17.76
C ILE A 86 -12.63 -8.36 -18.93
N THR A 87 -13.91 -8.64 -18.71
CA THR A 87 -14.84 -9.02 -19.77
C THR A 87 -15.73 -7.83 -20.11
N VAL A 88 -15.77 -7.48 -21.39
CA VAL A 88 -16.66 -6.44 -21.93
C VAL A 88 -17.85 -7.12 -22.59
N ASP A 89 -19.04 -6.67 -22.24
CA ASP A 89 -20.27 -7.09 -22.93
C ASP A 89 -20.21 -6.61 -24.39
N ALA A 90 -20.28 -7.56 -25.33
CA ALA A 90 -20.07 -7.25 -26.74
C ALA A 90 -21.24 -6.46 -27.37
N ASP A 91 -22.43 -6.53 -26.78
CA ASP A 91 -23.64 -5.88 -27.31
C ASP A 91 -23.76 -4.43 -26.80
N THR A 92 -23.35 -4.20 -25.56
CA THR A 92 -23.48 -2.90 -24.88
C THR A 92 -22.16 -2.13 -24.77
N GLY A 93 -21.02 -2.82 -24.80
CA GLY A 93 -19.70 -2.24 -24.53
C GLY A 93 -19.41 -2.02 -23.04
N GLU A 94 -20.28 -2.49 -22.15
CA GLU A 94 -20.19 -2.26 -20.71
C GLU A 94 -19.32 -3.31 -20.01
N VAL A 95 -18.70 -2.91 -18.90
CA VAL A 95 -17.96 -3.82 -18.01
C VAL A 95 -18.81 -4.12 -16.79
N ALA A 96 -19.10 -5.40 -16.57
CA ALA A 96 -19.98 -5.83 -15.48
C ALA A 96 -19.35 -5.69 -14.08
N ALA A 97 -18.02 -5.85 -13.98
CA ALA A 97 -17.29 -5.79 -12.73
C ALA A 97 -15.86 -5.27 -12.95
N TRP A 98 -15.47 -4.30 -12.13
CA TRP A 98 -14.12 -3.72 -12.14
C TRP A 98 -13.27 -4.20 -10.96
N ASP A 99 -13.91 -4.74 -9.92
CA ASP A 99 -13.33 -5.18 -8.66
C ASP A 99 -12.81 -6.62 -8.72
N ILE A 100 -12.06 -6.93 -9.77
CA ILE A 100 -11.37 -8.23 -9.90
C ILE A 100 -10.02 -8.12 -9.18
N ASP A 101 -9.74 -9.04 -8.25
CA ASP A 101 -8.57 -8.95 -7.37
C ASP A 101 -7.24 -8.90 -8.15
N ASP A 102 -7.08 -9.75 -9.16
CA ASP A 102 -5.88 -9.81 -10.00
C ASP A 102 -5.80 -8.71 -11.06
N TYR A 103 -6.86 -7.89 -11.20
CA TYR A 103 -6.84 -6.72 -12.08
C TYR A 103 -6.06 -5.58 -11.40
N THR A 104 -4.76 -5.56 -11.67
CA THR A 104 -3.81 -4.59 -11.11
C THR A 104 -3.11 -3.80 -12.22
N PRO A 105 -2.50 -2.65 -11.91
CA PRO A 105 -1.77 -1.87 -12.91
C PRO A 105 -0.43 -2.50 -13.34
N VAL A 106 0.08 -3.53 -12.63
CA VAL A 106 1.37 -4.16 -12.92
C VAL A 106 1.26 -5.04 -14.15
N ALA A 107 1.98 -4.70 -15.22
CA ALA A 107 2.01 -5.49 -16.43
C ALA A 107 2.60 -6.89 -16.19
N ASP A 108 2.11 -7.88 -16.92
CA ASP A 108 2.65 -9.24 -16.91
C ASP A 108 4.12 -9.21 -17.38
N PRO A 109 5.08 -9.83 -16.66
CA PRO A 109 6.49 -9.84 -17.06
C PRO A 109 6.77 -10.47 -18.43
N CYS A 110 5.83 -11.25 -18.95
CA CYS A 110 5.92 -11.82 -20.30
C CYS A 110 5.48 -10.85 -21.39
N ASP A 111 4.87 -9.72 -21.05
CA ASP A 111 4.45 -8.72 -22.03
C ASP A 111 5.65 -7.98 -22.62
N PRO A 112 5.64 -7.66 -23.93
CA PRO A 112 6.73 -6.93 -24.56
C PRO A 112 7.02 -5.58 -23.87
N GLY A 113 8.27 -5.40 -23.43
CA GLY A 113 8.70 -4.17 -22.77
C GLY A 113 8.31 -4.07 -21.29
N ALA A 114 7.73 -5.11 -20.68
CA ALA A 114 7.51 -5.14 -19.23
C ALA A 114 8.79 -5.57 -18.47
N LEU A 115 8.93 -5.09 -17.23
CA LEU A 115 9.95 -5.53 -16.26
C LEU A 115 9.53 -6.81 -15.53
N GLY A 116 10.31 -7.22 -14.53
CA GLY A 116 10.20 -8.51 -13.85
C GLY A 116 8.93 -8.75 -13.02
N GLY A 117 8.17 -7.70 -12.70
CA GLY A 117 6.92 -7.80 -11.95
C GLY A 117 7.11 -7.84 -10.43
N LEU A 118 6.03 -8.05 -9.69
CA LEU A 118 6.08 -8.12 -8.23
C LEU A 118 6.99 -9.26 -7.75
N GLY A 119 7.69 -9.03 -6.65
CA GLY A 119 8.73 -9.93 -6.12
C GLY A 119 10.08 -9.78 -6.81
N THR A 120 10.26 -8.78 -7.69
CA THR A 120 11.54 -8.46 -8.33
C THR A 120 11.99 -7.03 -8.01
N ASP A 121 13.13 -6.61 -8.55
CA ASP A 121 13.68 -5.27 -8.41
C ASP A 121 13.06 -4.24 -9.38
N GLY A 122 12.14 -4.66 -10.25
CA GLY A 122 11.52 -3.76 -11.21
C GLY A 122 10.13 -4.19 -11.69
N ILE A 123 9.20 -3.24 -11.75
CA ILE A 123 7.86 -3.41 -12.30
C ILE A 123 7.59 -2.42 -13.42
N THR A 124 6.74 -2.82 -14.36
CA THR A 124 6.12 -1.89 -15.31
C THR A 124 4.67 -1.73 -14.91
N ILE A 125 4.19 -0.50 -14.82
CA ILE A 125 2.78 -0.20 -14.59
C ILE A 125 2.15 0.48 -15.79
N GLU A 126 0.89 0.17 -16.06
CA GLU A 126 0.06 0.89 -17.02
C GLU A 126 -1.27 1.32 -16.39
N MET A 127 -1.58 2.60 -16.51
CA MET A 127 -2.77 3.19 -15.89
C MET A 127 -3.40 4.19 -16.84
N GLY A 128 -4.68 4.02 -17.15
CA GLY A 128 -5.46 4.83 -18.06
C GLY A 128 -6.72 5.38 -17.39
N ALA A 129 -7.12 6.57 -17.80
CA ALA A 129 -8.35 7.21 -17.37
C ALA A 129 -9.41 7.14 -18.49
N LEU A 130 -10.48 6.39 -18.23
CA LEU A 130 -11.68 6.38 -19.05
C LEU A 130 -12.73 7.27 -18.39
N TYR A 131 -13.22 8.28 -19.12
CA TYR A 131 -14.26 9.18 -18.64
C TYR A 131 -15.01 9.85 -19.79
N TYR A 132 -16.26 10.22 -19.53
CA TYR A 132 -17.11 10.98 -20.44
C TYR A 132 -17.60 12.28 -19.78
N PRO A 133 -17.69 13.41 -20.52
CA PRO A 133 -17.22 13.64 -21.89
C PRO A 133 -15.71 13.44 -22.04
N ALA A 134 -15.24 12.98 -23.20
CA ALA A 134 -13.82 12.66 -23.43
C ALA A 134 -12.97 13.90 -23.75
N ASN A 135 -13.06 14.94 -22.92
CA ASN A 135 -12.25 16.16 -23.04
C ASN A 135 -11.89 16.71 -21.65
N ASP A 136 -10.96 17.67 -21.61
CA ASP A 136 -10.35 18.17 -20.37
C ASP A 136 -11.30 18.93 -19.45
N ASN A 137 -12.46 19.39 -19.98
CA ASN A 137 -13.48 20.05 -19.18
C ASN A 137 -14.47 19.08 -18.53
N SER A 138 -14.25 17.77 -18.67
CA SER A 138 -15.11 16.78 -18.06
C SER A 138 -15.03 16.84 -16.54
N PRO A 139 -16.18 16.87 -15.82
CA PRO A 139 -16.18 16.77 -14.36
C PRO A 139 -15.66 15.41 -13.86
N ASN A 140 -15.58 14.43 -14.77
CA ASN A 140 -15.10 13.08 -14.50
C ASN A 140 -13.60 12.92 -14.82
N ALA A 141 -12.94 13.93 -15.40
CA ALA A 141 -11.51 13.88 -15.67
C ALA A 141 -10.71 13.81 -14.36
N PRO A 142 -9.58 13.07 -14.32
CA PRO A 142 -8.64 13.16 -13.22
C PRO A 142 -8.21 14.61 -12.94
N GLY A 143 -7.90 14.89 -11.68
CA GLY A 143 -7.34 16.18 -11.26
C GLY A 143 -6.00 16.49 -11.93
N ASP A 144 -5.50 17.71 -11.72
CA ASP A 144 -4.17 18.08 -12.21
C ASP A 144 -3.05 17.48 -11.35
N SER A 145 -3.39 16.83 -10.24
CA SER A 145 -2.47 16.08 -9.41
C SER A 145 -3.19 14.93 -8.70
N GLY A 146 -2.41 13.94 -8.26
CA GLY A 146 -2.94 12.83 -7.47
C GLY A 146 -1.93 11.70 -7.26
N THR A 147 -2.36 10.69 -6.51
CA THR A 147 -1.64 9.43 -6.36
C THR A 147 -2.07 8.47 -7.45
N LEU A 148 -1.11 7.86 -8.14
CA LEU A 148 -1.35 6.76 -9.07
C LEU A 148 -1.47 5.44 -8.32
N CYS A 149 -0.47 5.12 -7.50
CA CYS A 149 -0.44 3.92 -6.67
C CYS A 149 0.59 4.06 -5.55
N ARG A 150 0.63 3.07 -4.65
CA ARG A 150 1.64 2.90 -3.61
C ARG A 150 2.34 1.57 -3.75
N LEU A 151 3.67 1.57 -3.68
CA LEU A 151 4.49 0.37 -3.73
C LEU A 151 4.96 -0.01 -2.32
N THR A 152 4.87 -1.28 -1.98
CA THR A 152 5.48 -1.84 -0.77
C THR A 152 6.85 -2.40 -1.11
N LEU A 153 7.88 -1.97 -0.38
CA LEU A 153 9.26 -2.41 -0.60
C LEU A 153 9.68 -3.44 0.46
N SER A 154 10.50 -4.42 0.08
CA SER A 154 11.01 -5.42 1.04
C SER A 154 12.10 -4.87 1.97
N THR A 155 12.70 -3.74 1.63
CA THR A 155 13.77 -3.06 2.37
C THR A 155 13.89 -1.61 1.91
N THR A 156 14.58 -0.78 2.70
CA THR A 156 14.99 0.57 2.28
C THR A 156 15.76 0.49 0.97
N ALA A 157 15.31 1.26 -0.01
CA ALA A 157 15.90 1.31 -1.34
C ALA A 157 15.69 2.70 -1.96
N ASN A 158 16.51 3.02 -2.95
CA ASN A 158 16.25 4.13 -3.85
C ASN A 158 15.29 3.67 -4.94
N VAL A 159 14.13 4.32 -5.00
CA VAL A 159 13.13 4.10 -6.04
C VAL A 159 13.42 5.04 -7.20
N THR A 160 13.43 4.50 -8.40
CA THR A 160 13.58 5.25 -9.65
C THR A 160 12.43 4.95 -10.58
N VAL A 161 11.78 6.00 -11.10
CA VAL A 161 10.75 5.92 -12.12
C VAL A 161 11.29 6.42 -13.45
N SER A 162 11.06 5.67 -14.51
CA SER A 162 11.33 6.05 -15.90
C SER A 162 10.11 5.85 -16.78
N LEU A 163 10.07 6.55 -17.91
CA LEU A 163 9.04 6.34 -18.92
C LEU A 163 9.26 5.01 -19.65
N ASN A 164 8.18 4.25 -19.84
CA ASN A 164 8.20 3.10 -20.71
C ASN A 164 7.74 3.51 -22.13
N GLU A 165 8.68 4.00 -22.93
CA GLU A 165 8.41 4.51 -24.28
C GLU A 165 7.92 3.43 -25.26
N ILE A 166 8.28 2.16 -25.02
CA ILE A 166 7.79 1.02 -25.82
C ILE A 166 6.26 0.89 -25.66
N ARG A 167 5.76 1.26 -24.47
CA ARG A 167 4.36 1.13 -24.06
C ARG A 167 3.62 2.46 -24.00
N GLY A 168 4.22 3.52 -24.57
CA GLY A 168 3.58 4.81 -24.80
C GLY A 168 3.92 5.92 -23.80
N GLY A 169 4.71 5.63 -22.75
CA GLY A 169 5.12 6.63 -21.78
C GLY A 169 3.93 7.37 -21.14
N VAL A 170 3.96 8.70 -21.17
CA VAL A 170 2.83 9.53 -20.72
C VAL A 170 2.08 10.07 -21.93
N VAL A 171 0.76 9.83 -21.96
CA VAL A 171 -0.12 10.24 -23.06
C VAL A 171 -1.10 11.30 -22.56
N LEU A 172 -1.15 12.46 -23.23
CA LEU A 172 -2.09 13.54 -22.93
C LEU A 172 -3.48 13.29 -23.54
N THR A 173 -4.47 14.11 -23.18
CA THR A 173 -5.79 14.09 -23.87
C THR A 173 -5.65 14.38 -25.36
N ASP A 174 -4.76 15.29 -25.75
CA ASP A 174 -4.42 15.50 -27.15
C ASP A 174 -3.30 14.51 -27.54
N PRO A 175 -3.60 13.44 -28.30
CA PRO A 175 -2.62 12.43 -28.66
C PRO A 175 -1.57 12.94 -29.66
N ASP A 176 -1.83 14.08 -30.32
CA ASP A 176 -0.88 14.69 -31.28
C ASP A 176 0.18 15.55 -30.57
N VAL A 177 0.02 15.78 -29.26
CA VAL A 177 0.96 16.54 -28.42
C VAL A 177 1.74 15.59 -27.53
N ALA A 178 3.06 15.56 -27.69
CA ALA A 178 3.94 14.78 -26.83
C ALA A 178 4.00 15.40 -25.43
N ALA A 179 3.84 14.57 -24.39
CA ALA A 179 4.01 15.01 -23.02
C ALA A 179 5.46 15.42 -22.75
N THR A 180 5.66 16.57 -22.12
CA THR A 180 6.94 16.91 -21.50
C THR A 180 6.92 16.41 -20.07
N VAL A 181 7.76 15.42 -19.74
CA VAL A 181 7.74 14.77 -18.42
C VAL A 181 8.98 15.15 -17.62
N ASP A 182 8.77 15.60 -16.38
CA ASP A 182 9.82 15.84 -15.38
C ASP A 182 9.85 14.69 -14.37
N LEU A 183 11.01 14.01 -14.30
CA LEU A 183 11.27 12.87 -13.42
C LEU A 183 12.25 13.21 -12.28
N ILE A 184 12.62 14.48 -12.09
CA ILE A 184 13.60 14.88 -11.07
C ILE A 184 13.19 14.40 -9.67
N GLN A 185 11.89 14.50 -9.35
CA GLN A 185 11.34 14.06 -8.06
C GLN A 185 10.99 12.57 -8.02
N ALA A 186 11.35 11.81 -9.04
CA ALA A 186 11.13 10.37 -9.13
C ALA A 186 12.40 9.58 -9.48
N SER A 187 13.57 10.24 -9.48
CA SER A 187 14.86 9.60 -9.80
C SER A 187 15.69 9.36 -8.55
N ALA A 188 15.93 8.09 -8.22
CA ALA A 188 16.73 7.64 -7.09
C ALA A 188 16.30 8.23 -5.72
N LEU A 189 14.99 8.30 -5.48
CA LEU A 189 14.45 8.79 -4.21
C LEU A 189 14.56 7.69 -3.16
N THR A 190 15.27 7.96 -2.07
CA THR A 190 15.37 7.02 -0.95
C THR A 190 14.02 6.88 -0.28
N VAL A 191 13.41 5.71 -0.47
CA VAL A 191 12.28 5.28 0.31
C VAL A 191 12.85 4.41 1.41
N THR A 192 12.95 5.02 2.59
CA THR A 192 13.19 4.22 3.78
C THR A 192 11.96 3.36 3.94
N THR A 193 12.09 2.04 3.87
CA THR A 193 11.17 1.25 4.68
C THR A 193 11.40 1.78 6.07
N ALA A 194 10.36 2.21 6.77
CA ALA A 194 10.48 2.26 8.21
C ALA A 194 11.09 0.90 8.60
N SER A 195 12.38 0.89 8.94
CA SER A 195 12.73 0.15 10.12
C SER A 195 11.76 0.77 11.10
N ASN A 196 10.69 0.05 11.39
CA ASN A 196 10.11 0.09 12.70
C ASN A 196 11.34 0.08 13.61
N GLY A 197 11.86 1.26 13.96
CA GLY A 197 13.01 1.37 14.87
C GLY A 197 12.57 0.52 16.03
N ASP A 198 13.32 -0.53 16.30
CA ASP A 198 12.71 -1.77 16.76
C ASP A 198 11.63 -1.50 17.81
N LEU A 199 10.36 -1.76 17.45
CA LEU A 199 9.22 -1.37 18.29
C LEU A 199 9.30 -2.05 19.66
N LEU A 200 10.00 -3.19 19.70
CA LEU A 200 10.56 -3.75 20.91
C LEU A 200 12.06 -3.43 20.97
N ALA A 201 12.52 -2.87 22.08
CA ALA A 201 13.95 -2.67 22.30
C ALA A 201 14.72 -4.00 22.16
N SER A 202 15.97 -3.97 21.71
CA SER A 202 16.82 -5.18 21.61
C SER A 202 17.06 -5.89 22.95
N SER A 203 16.83 -5.18 24.06
CA SER A 203 16.84 -5.72 25.43
C SER A 203 15.52 -6.35 25.87
N HIS A 204 14.45 -6.27 25.06
CA HIS A 204 13.16 -6.87 25.37
C HIS A 204 13.28 -8.40 25.36
N PRO A 205 12.69 -9.12 26.34
CA PRO A 205 12.80 -10.58 26.44
C PRO A 205 12.37 -11.30 25.15
N ASP A 206 11.35 -10.78 24.48
CA ASP A 206 10.80 -11.38 23.26
C ASP A 206 11.39 -10.79 21.96
N TYR A 207 12.44 -9.97 22.04
CA TYR A 207 13.00 -9.32 20.85
C TYR A 207 13.45 -10.32 19.79
N ALA A 208 14.15 -11.38 20.20
CA ALA A 208 14.66 -12.40 19.27
C ALA A 208 13.51 -13.11 18.55
N GLU A 209 12.44 -13.44 19.27
CA GLU A 209 11.26 -14.09 18.72
C GLU A 209 10.49 -13.15 17.80
N TRP A 210 10.29 -11.91 18.23
CA TRP A 210 9.66 -10.85 17.44
C TRP A 210 10.37 -10.64 16.10
N VAL A 211 11.72 -10.62 16.10
CA VAL A 211 12.53 -10.60 14.88
C VAL A 211 12.29 -11.85 14.03
N ALA A 212 12.28 -13.03 14.65
CA ALA A 212 12.11 -14.31 13.95
C ALA A 212 10.75 -14.45 13.25
N VAL A 213 9.70 -13.84 13.79
CA VAL A 213 8.34 -13.87 13.21
C VAL A 213 8.02 -12.64 12.33
N GLY A 214 9.04 -11.86 11.94
CA GLY A 214 8.88 -10.79 10.95
C GLY A 214 8.55 -9.41 11.52
N LYS A 215 8.86 -9.16 12.80
CA LYS A 215 8.65 -7.88 13.49
C LYS A 215 7.21 -7.34 13.44
N PRO A 216 6.18 -8.16 13.77
CA PRO A 216 4.79 -7.72 13.72
C PRO A 216 4.56 -6.50 14.62
N ALA A 217 3.93 -5.45 14.07
CA ALA A 217 3.72 -4.20 14.79
C ALA A 217 2.87 -4.39 16.05
N CYS A 218 1.87 -5.27 15.99
CA CYS A 218 0.95 -5.55 17.09
C CYS A 218 1.63 -6.10 18.35
N TRP A 219 2.79 -6.74 18.26
CA TRP A 219 3.54 -7.19 19.44
C TRP A 219 4.09 -6.04 20.29
N ALA A 220 4.07 -4.82 19.75
CA ALA A 220 4.45 -3.59 20.44
C ALA A 220 3.25 -2.83 21.02
N TYR A 221 2.03 -3.39 20.94
CA TYR A 221 0.91 -2.86 21.71
C TYR A 221 1.16 -3.11 23.20
N PRO A 222 0.92 -2.11 24.08
CA PRO A 222 1.23 -2.21 25.50
C PRO A 222 0.64 -3.44 26.19
N ARG A 223 -0.47 -3.98 25.68
CA ARG A 223 -1.25 -5.07 26.31
C ARG A 223 -1.25 -6.37 25.49
N GLN A 224 -0.47 -6.48 24.40
CA GLN A 224 -0.60 -7.62 23.48
C GLN A 224 -0.40 -8.99 24.15
N CYS A 225 0.63 -9.12 24.98
CA CYS A 225 0.88 -10.33 25.78
C CYS A 225 -0.20 -10.66 26.83
N HIS A 226 -1.22 -9.80 26.97
CA HIS A 226 -2.40 -9.99 27.83
C HIS A 226 -3.68 -10.26 27.04
N GLY A 227 -3.61 -10.41 25.71
CA GLY A 227 -4.78 -10.75 24.88
C GLY A 227 -5.31 -9.64 23.99
N ASP A 228 -4.61 -8.51 23.88
CA ASP A 228 -4.97 -7.36 23.03
C ASP A 228 -4.31 -7.53 21.64
N ALA A 229 -5.07 -8.05 20.68
CA ALA A 229 -4.59 -8.39 19.34
C ALA A 229 -4.59 -7.18 18.39
N ASP A 230 -5.53 -6.23 18.57
CA ASP A 230 -5.74 -5.11 17.65
C ASP A 230 -5.30 -3.74 18.20
N GLY A 231 -5.04 -3.64 19.50
CA GLY A 231 -4.63 -2.42 20.21
C GLY A 231 -5.77 -1.42 20.45
N VAL A 232 -7.01 -1.78 20.11
CA VAL A 232 -8.16 -0.86 20.05
C VAL A 232 -9.03 -1.01 21.30
N ALA A 233 -9.36 0.12 21.90
CA ALA A 233 -10.32 0.14 23.00
C ALA A 233 -11.77 -0.01 22.47
N ASP A 234 -12.51 -0.95 23.02
CA ASP A 234 -13.95 -1.11 22.83
C ASP A 234 -14.74 -0.64 24.05
N GLY A 235 -16.01 -0.29 23.84
CA GLY A 235 -16.94 0.19 24.87
C GLY A 235 -17.27 1.67 24.73
N ASP A 236 -17.72 2.28 25.82
CA ASP A 236 -18.17 3.67 25.83
C ASP A 236 -17.90 4.34 27.18
N ALA A 237 -18.05 5.67 27.23
CA ALA A 237 -17.76 6.46 28.43
C ALA A 237 -18.68 6.15 29.63
N SER A 238 -19.87 5.59 29.42
CA SER A 238 -20.86 5.27 30.46
C SER A 238 -20.68 3.88 31.05
N THR A 239 -20.15 2.92 30.27
CA THR A 239 -19.94 1.53 30.70
C THR A 239 -18.46 1.15 30.87
N GLY A 240 -17.55 2.05 30.48
CA GLY A 240 -16.11 1.88 30.53
C GLY A 240 -15.55 1.18 29.29
N TYR A 241 -14.33 1.57 28.95
CA TYR A 241 -13.56 0.97 27.86
C TYR A 241 -12.81 -0.29 28.30
N TYR A 242 -12.52 -1.20 27.38
CA TYR A 242 -11.66 -2.37 27.54
C TYR A 242 -10.85 -2.63 26.26
N TYR A 243 -9.71 -3.30 26.39
CA TYR A 243 -8.80 -3.61 25.26
C TYR A 243 -8.74 -5.10 24.90
N VAL A 244 -9.41 -5.96 25.67
CA VAL A 244 -9.42 -7.41 25.42
C VAL A 244 -10.87 -7.86 25.38
N GLY A 245 -11.36 -8.25 24.21
CA GLY A 245 -12.76 -8.54 23.99
C GLY A 245 -13.08 -9.23 22.65
N PRO A 246 -14.30 -9.03 22.12
CA PRO A 246 -14.77 -9.78 20.94
C PRO A 246 -13.88 -9.66 19.71
N ARG A 247 -13.29 -8.48 19.43
CA ARG A 247 -12.40 -8.30 18.27
C ARG A 247 -11.14 -9.12 18.39
N ASP A 248 -10.52 -9.16 19.57
CA ASP A 248 -9.33 -9.98 19.83
C ASP A 248 -9.65 -11.47 19.74
N LEU A 249 -10.84 -11.86 20.19
CA LEU A 249 -11.32 -13.23 20.06
C LEU A 249 -11.47 -13.61 18.58
N ASP A 250 -11.97 -12.73 17.73
CA ASP A 250 -12.09 -13.00 16.29
C ASP A 250 -10.71 -13.25 15.66
N VAL A 251 -9.68 -12.47 16.04
CA VAL A 251 -8.29 -12.69 15.59
C VAL A 251 -7.75 -14.03 16.10
N LEU A 252 -7.97 -14.36 17.38
CA LEU A 252 -7.57 -15.65 17.96
C LEU A 252 -8.25 -16.83 17.28
N VAL A 253 -9.54 -16.73 16.98
CA VAL A 253 -10.30 -17.79 16.30
C VAL A 253 -9.79 -17.99 14.88
N ALA A 254 -9.49 -16.91 14.15
CA ALA A 254 -8.93 -16.99 12.80
C ALA A 254 -7.53 -17.67 12.78
N ALA A 255 -6.73 -17.42 13.82
CA ALA A 255 -5.39 -17.96 13.97
C ALA A 255 -5.34 -19.36 14.64
N TRP A 256 -6.46 -19.85 15.17
CA TRP A 256 -6.50 -20.99 16.07
C TRP A 256 -5.88 -22.25 15.48
N GLN A 257 -4.79 -22.72 16.08
CA GLN A 257 -4.08 -23.94 15.70
C GLN A 257 -3.71 -24.02 14.20
N VAL A 258 -3.53 -22.89 13.54
CA VAL A 258 -3.00 -22.86 12.18
C VAL A 258 -1.59 -23.42 12.20
N LYS A 259 -1.42 -24.57 11.54
CA LYS A 259 -0.16 -25.31 11.57
C LYS A 259 0.89 -24.62 10.71
N GLU A 260 2.10 -24.56 11.23
CA GLU A 260 3.28 -24.14 10.49
C GLU A 260 3.66 -25.17 9.40
N PRO A 261 4.33 -24.73 8.32
CA PRO A 261 4.90 -25.64 7.35
C PRO A 261 5.80 -26.70 8.01
N PRO A 262 5.77 -27.96 7.54
CA PRO A 262 5.05 -28.45 6.36
C PRO A 262 3.61 -28.91 6.62
N PHE A 263 3.09 -28.81 7.85
CA PHE A 263 1.79 -29.40 8.24
C PHE A 263 0.59 -28.47 7.98
N GLY A 264 0.85 -27.22 7.64
CA GLY A 264 -0.16 -26.25 7.24
C GLY A 264 0.45 -25.04 6.54
N PRO A 265 -0.37 -24.03 6.24
CA PRO A 265 0.05 -22.84 5.50
C PRO A 265 0.87 -21.85 6.35
N GLY A 266 0.94 -22.05 7.67
CA GLY A 266 1.63 -21.17 8.61
C GLY A 266 0.81 -19.96 9.03
N ILE A 267 1.14 -19.41 10.19
CA ILE A 267 0.40 -18.29 10.79
C ILE A 267 0.40 -17.04 9.90
N ALA A 268 1.45 -16.86 9.09
CA ALA A 268 1.59 -15.76 8.15
C ALA A 268 0.55 -15.77 7.01
N SER A 269 -0.16 -16.89 6.82
CA SER A 269 -1.27 -16.98 5.87
C SER A 269 -2.57 -16.37 6.39
N ILE A 270 -2.65 -16.05 7.68
CA ILE A 270 -3.81 -15.42 8.32
C ILE A 270 -3.51 -13.94 8.51
N GLU A 271 -4.35 -13.08 7.93
CA GLU A 271 -4.26 -11.63 8.15
C GLU A 271 -4.30 -11.33 9.66
N ASN A 272 -3.28 -10.64 10.16
CA ASN A 272 -3.06 -10.33 11.58
C ASN A 272 -3.03 -11.55 12.53
N GLY A 273 -2.95 -12.79 12.03
CA GLY A 273 -3.02 -13.98 12.88
C GLY A 273 -1.91 -14.06 13.92
N ILE A 274 -0.72 -13.58 13.59
CA ILE A 274 0.42 -13.52 14.52
C ILE A 274 0.19 -12.58 15.71
N CYS A 275 -0.80 -11.68 15.63
CA CYS A 275 -1.15 -10.79 16.74
C CYS A 275 -1.85 -11.53 17.89
N ALA A 276 -2.47 -12.68 17.61
CA ALA A 276 -3.07 -13.55 18.62
C ALA A 276 -2.08 -14.49 19.32
N ASP A 277 -0.79 -14.46 18.97
CA ASP A 277 0.30 -15.15 19.69
C ASP A 277 0.68 -14.32 20.94
N PHE A 278 -0.21 -14.31 21.93
CA PHE A 278 -0.09 -13.56 23.18
C PHE A 278 0.95 -14.18 24.10
N ALA A 279 1.04 -15.51 24.11
CA ALA A 279 1.95 -16.27 24.94
C ALA A 279 3.37 -16.33 24.36
N ARG A 280 3.52 -16.09 23.05
CA ARG A 280 4.80 -16.11 22.31
C ARG A 280 5.47 -17.48 22.37
N ASP A 281 4.68 -18.54 22.55
CA ASP A 281 5.15 -19.91 22.62
C ASP A 281 4.68 -20.75 21.43
N LYS A 282 5.34 -21.89 21.26
CA LYS A 282 5.03 -22.83 20.18
C LYS A 282 4.43 -24.08 20.79
N GLU A 283 3.21 -24.40 20.40
CA GLU A 283 2.49 -25.59 20.84
C GLU A 283 2.48 -26.67 19.74
N GLY A 284 2.21 -27.91 20.13
CA GLY A 284 2.20 -29.09 19.24
C GLY A 284 3.49 -29.90 19.30
N ASP A 285 3.68 -30.76 18.28
CA ASP A 285 4.82 -31.67 18.20
C ASP A 285 5.25 -31.93 16.75
N GLU A 286 6.39 -32.62 16.58
CA GLU A 286 6.94 -32.95 15.26
C GLU A 286 6.05 -33.89 14.43
N ALA A 287 5.18 -34.67 15.06
CA ALA A 287 4.33 -35.66 14.38
C ALA A 287 3.05 -35.03 13.82
N THR A 288 2.51 -34.01 14.50
CA THR A 288 1.22 -33.39 14.20
C THR A 288 1.34 -31.94 13.74
N GLY A 289 2.57 -31.41 13.70
CA GLY A 289 2.86 -30.04 13.34
C GLY A 289 2.69 -29.08 14.50
N PHE A 290 3.55 -28.07 14.49
CA PHE A 290 3.51 -26.99 15.47
C PHE A 290 2.55 -25.88 15.04
N TYR A 291 2.07 -25.12 16.00
CA TYR A 291 1.27 -23.90 15.84
C TYR A 291 1.65 -22.91 16.93
N ARG A 292 1.27 -21.65 16.75
CA ARG A 292 1.55 -20.57 17.70
C ARG A 292 0.35 -20.24 18.56
N VAL A 293 -0.81 -20.07 17.93
CA VAL A 293 -2.02 -19.65 18.65
C VAL A 293 -2.79 -20.86 19.14
N GLY A 294 -2.91 -20.99 20.45
CA GLY A 294 -3.63 -22.09 21.07
C GLY A 294 -4.04 -21.87 22.51
N MET A 295 -3.89 -22.89 23.34
CA MET A 295 -4.49 -22.91 24.66
C MET A 295 -3.83 -21.93 25.60
N THR A 296 -2.52 -21.71 25.46
CA THR A 296 -1.77 -20.71 26.23
C THR A 296 -2.30 -19.30 25.93
N ASP A 297 -2.53 -18.98 24.66
CA ASP A 297 -3.12 -17.70 24.23
C ASP A 297 -4.57 -17.52 24.66
N LEU A 298 -5.40 -18.56 24.52
CA LEU A 298 -6.78 -18.51 24.99
C LEU A 298 -6.84 -18.20 26.48
N ASN A 299 -5.95 -18.80 27.28
CA ASN A 299 -5.88 -18.52 28.70
C ASN A 299 -5.45 -17.07 29.00
N ARG A 300 -4.59 -16.46 28.17
CA ARG A 300 -4.21 -15.03 28.28
C ARG A 300 -5.39 -14.11 28.00
N LEU A 301 -6.10 -14.36 26.90
CA LEU A 301 -7.29 -13.61 26.51
C LEU A 301 -8.39 -13.72 27.59
N VAL A 302 -8.68 -14.93 28.06
CA VAL A 302 -9.70 -15.16 29.10
C VAL A 302 -9.34 -14.48 30.41
N ALA A 303 -8.06 -14.47 30.80
CA ALA A 303 -7.62 -13.85 32.05
C ALA A 303 -7.85 -12.33 32.09
N ASN A 304 -7.88 -11.67 30.92
CA ASN A 304 -8.05 -10.22 30.81
C ASN A 304 -9.37 -9.80 30.13
N TRP A 305 -10.27 -10.77 29.90
CA TRP A 305 -11.51 -10.58 29.16
C TRP A 305 -12.39 -9.47 29.75
N LEU A 306 -12.66 -8.44 28.96
CA LEU A 306 -13.52 -7.30 29.29
C LEU A 306 -13.12 -6.58 30.59
N VAL A 307 -11.85 -6.66 31.01
CA VAL A 307 -11.34 -5.89 32.15
C VAL A 307 -11.41 -4.41 31.78
N LYS A 308 -12.25 -3.67 32.50
CA LYS A 308 -12.49 -2.25 32.25
C LYS A 308 -11.30 -1.39 32.68
N GLU A 309 -10.99 -0.38 31.88
CA GLU A 309 -10.04 0.67 32.23
C GLU A 309 -10.63 1.63 33.28
N ALA A 310 -9.76 2.40 33.94
CA ALA A 310 -10.18 3.43 34.86
C ALA A 310 -11.09 4.47 34.17
N PRO A 311 -12.12 5.02 34.84
CA PRO A 311 -12.47 4.81 36.25
C PRO A 311 -13.38 3.59 36.51
N HIS A 312 -13.74 2.81 35.48
CA HIS A 312 -14.75 1.75 35.58
C HIS A 312 -14.16 0.38 35.96
N GLY A 313 -12.84 0.24 35.95
CA GLY A 313 -12.14 -0.94 36.44
C GLY A 313 -10.65 -0.70 36.67
N SER A 314 -9.91 -1.78 36.91
CA SER A 314 -8.47 -1.77 37.19
C SER A 314 -7.58 -1.59 35.97
N GLY A 315 -8.14 -1.78 34.77
CA GLY A 315 -7.41 -1.84 33.50
C GLY A 315 -6.55 -3.10 33.34
N VAL A 316 -6.13 -3.34 32.11
CA VAL A 316 -5.10 -4.33 31.75
C VAL A 316 -3.75 -3.63 31.74
N ARG A 317 -2.73 -4.28 32.30
CA ARG A 317 -1.39 -3.70 32.41
C ARG A 317 -0.75 -3.51 31.03
N GLY A 318 -0.20 -2.32 30.79
CA GLY A 318 0.54 -1.99 29.57
C GLY A 318 2.03 -2.34 29.65
N ASP A 319 2.39 -3.59 29.94
CA ASP A 319 3.78 -4.03 30.17
C ASP A 319 4.29 -5.11 29.19
N CYS A 320 3.60 -5.30 28.06
CA CYS A 320 3.98 -6.27 27.02
C CYS A 320 5.12 -5.84 26.09
N GLY A 321 5.57 -4.59 26.23
CA GLY A 321 6.59 -3.98 25.40
C GLY A 321 6.02 -3.00 24.37
N GLY A 322 6.88 -2.09 23.90
CA GLY A 322 6.52 -1.05 22.95
C GLY A 322 5.67 0.07 23.55
N GLY A 323 5.39 1.06 22.71
CA GLY A 323 4.50 2.19 23.03
C GLY A 323 3.55 2.48 21.86
N LEU A 324 3.31 1.47 21.01
CA LEU A 324 2.49 1.63 19.82
C LEU A 324 1.02 1.72 20.24
N VAL A 325 0.37 2.79 19.81
CA VAL A 325 -1.08 2.96 19.91
C VAL A 325 -1.60 2.97 18.48
N PRO A 326 -2.60 2.14 18.12
CA PRO A 326 -3.18 2.12 16.77
C PRO A 326 -3.71 3.48 16.30
#